data_AF-A0A409V6A8-F1
#
_entry.id   AF-A0A409V6A8-F1
#
_cell.length_a   1.000
_cell.length_b   1.000
_cell.length_c   1.000
_cell.angle_alpha   90.00
_cell.angle_beta   90.00
_cell.angle_gamma   90.00
#
_symmetry.space_group_name_H-M   'P 1'
#
loop_
_entity.id
_entity.type
_entity.pdbx_description
1 polymer ?
#
loop_
_entity_poly.entity_id
_entity_poly.type
_entity_poly.pdbx_seq_one_letter_code
_entity_poly.pdbx_strand_id
1 'polypeptide(L)'
;LKQKWTETQLLRAWLGDDDQGSPIHTGNGYSGSKPPPMVSTTGQLALKFTTSAVGNRAGFRATYTTGCSLLSDQSYTVTPSRTSIIDGDIVIVNCNTGYTFQAPYAGEAHVALTCQPDGEYDKTVPVCSQAFCGKVPAIENGYVQSSTGLFGGNQAVYVCNPGFTPPTGTSLTINCQGNSLWEAPPTCTELKKI
;
A
#
# COMPACT_ATOMS: atom_id res chain seq x y z
N LEU A 1 -2.85 45.75 37.85
CA LEU A 1 -2.80 45.94 36.38
C LEU A 1 -2.64 44.57 35.73
N LYS A 2 -3.72 44.01 35.17
CA LYS A 2 -3.70 42.70 34.51
C LYS A 2 -2.92 42.86 33.20
N GLN A 3 -1.71 42.30 33.10
CA GLN A 3 -0.96 42.27 31.85
C GLN A 3 -1.75 41.42 30.84
N LYS A 4 -2.39 42.10 29.90
CA LYS A 4 -2.89 41.49 28.67
C LYS A 4 -1.69 41.08 27.83
N TRP A 5 -1.61 39.80 27.53
CA TRP A 5 -0.67 39.21 26.58
C TRP A 5 -0.76 39.96 25.24
N THR A 6 0.38 40.40 24.69
CA THR A 6 0.46 41.04 23.35
C THR A 6 1.01 40.04 22.33
N GLU A 7 0.30 39.87 21.21
CA GLU A 7 0.57 38.98 20.07
C GLU A 7 1.89 39.31 19.31
N THR A 8 3.05 39.29 19.97
CA THR A 8 4.29 39.90 19.39
C THR A 8 5.40 38.92 19.01
N GLN A 9 5.25 37.63 19.33
CA GLN A 9 6.17 36.57 18.88
C GLN A 9 5.37 35.46 18.21
N LEU A 10 5.45 35.39 16.88
CA LEU A 10 4.62 34.52 16.07
C LEU A 10 5.45 33.73 15.08
N LEU A 11 5.31 32.40 15.12
CA LEU A 11 5.78 31.51 14.07
C LEU A 11 4.63 31.24 13.11
N ARG A 12 4.86 31.49 11.83
CA ARG A 12 3.91 31.23 10.75
C ARG A 12 4.60 30.42 9.65
N ALA A 13 3.81 29.68 8.91
CA ALA A 13 4.25 28.76 7.88
C ALA A 13 3.33 28.79 6.67
N TRP A 14 3.90 28.74 5.46
CA TRP A 14 3.17 28.77 4.18
C TRP A 14 3.70 27.70 3.24
N LEU A 15 2.83 27.18 2.36
CA LEU A 15 3.21 26.32 1.24
C LEU A 15 3.88 27.16 0.14
N GLY A 16 5.06 26.74 -0.30
CA GLY A 16 5.86 27.47 -1.29
C GLY A 16 7.14 28.05 -0.72
N ASP A 17 7.82 28.88 -1.50
CA ASP A 17 9.14 29.42 -1.17
C ASP A 17 9.10 30.66 -0.26
N ASP A 18 7.94 31.33 -0.14
CA ASP A 18 7.77 32.57 0.62
C ASP A 18 6.44 32.65 1.41
N ASP A 19 6.20 33.81 2.04
CA ASP A 19 5.01 34.07 2.84
C ASP A 19 3.79 34.56 2.02
N GLN A 20 3.86 34.51 0.68
CA GLN A 20 2.75 34.79 -0.24
C GLN A 20 1.94 33.54 -0.58
N GLY A 21 2.46 32.36 -0.21
CA GLY A 21 1.82 31.07 -0.42
C GLY A 21 0.56 30.82 0.42
N SER A 22 0.06 29.58 0.39
CA SER A 22 -1.09 29.20 1.22
C SER A 22 -0.67 28.96 2.67
N PRO A 23 -1.25 29.64 3.68
CA PRO A 23 -0.86 29.48 5.07
C PRO A 23 -1.26 28.09 5.61
N ILE A 24 -0.35 27.43 6.32
CA ILE A 24 -0.58 26.13 6.99
C ILE A 24 -0.70 26.26 8.52
N HIS A 25 -1.14 27.42 8.98
CA HIS A 25 -1.40 27.71 10.38
C HIS A 25 -2.83 28.23 10.55
N THR A 26 -3.38 28.08 11.75
CA THR A 26 -4.68 28.66 12.08
C THR A 26 -4.52 30.07 12.65
N GLY A 27 -5.46 30.96 12.34
CA GLY A 27 -5.47 32.34 12.84
C GLY A 27 -4.17 33.10 12.54
N ASN A 28 -3.65 33.81 13.56
CA ASN A 28 -2.50 34.69 13.44
C ASN A 28 -1.13 33.98 13.51
N GLY A 29 -1.09 32.65 13.57
CA GLY A 29 0.13 31.85 13.74
C GLY A 29 0.31 31.33 15.16
N TYR A 30 1.47 30.73 15.43
CA TYR A 30 1.75 30.04 16.68
C TYR A 30 2.58 30.91 17.64
N SER A 31 2.16 30.98 18.91
CA SER A 31 2.89 31.67 19.98
C SER A 31 2.84 30.86 21.28
N GLY A 32 3.97 30.75 21.99
CA GLY A 32 4.05 30.24 23.36
C GLY A 32 3.87 28.72 23.55
N SER A 33 3.17 28.03 22.65
CA SER A 33 2.99 26.58 22.66
C SER A 33 3.70 25.90 21.50
N LYS A 34 3.99 24.59 21.65
CA LYS A 34 4.53 23.76 20.56
C LYS A 34 3.45 23.66 19.46
N PRO A 35 3.73 24.12 18.23
CA PRO A 35 2.79 23.97 17.12
C PRO A 35 2.57 22.48 16.79
N PRO A 36 1.40 22.10 16.24
CA PRO A 36 1.20 20.77 15.68
C PRO A 36 2.19 20.52 14.53
N PRO A 37 2.50 19.25 14.20
CA PRO A 37 3.30 18.92 13.03
C PRO A 37 2.73 19.57 11.77
N MET A 38 3.59 20.22 11.01
CA MET A 38 3.25 20.89 9.77
C MET A 38 3.68 19.99 8.61
N VAL A 39 2.78 19.77 7.65
CA VAL A 39 3.03 18.94 6.47
C VAL A 39 2.91 19.83 5.24
N SER A 40 3.97 19.91 4.43
CA SER A 40 3.89 20.54 3.12
C SER A 40 3.48 19.50 2.08
N THR A 41 2.45 19.82 1.28
CA THR A 41 2.02 19.00 0.14
C THR A 41 2.75 19.36 -1.15
N THR A 42 3.52 20.46 -1.17
CA THR A 42 4.23 20.97 -2.35
C THR A 42 5.72 20.69 -2.32
N GLY A 43 6.24 20.09 -1.25
CA GLY A 43 7.68 19.91 -1.02
C GLY A 43 8.42 21.20 -0.63
N GLN A 44 7.74 22.36 -0.71
CA GLN A 44 8.30 23.67 -0.35
C GLN A 44 7.58 24.23 0.87
N LEU A 45 8.33 24.80 1.81
CA LEU A 45 7.79 25.36 3.05
C LEU A 45 8.54 26.62 3.47
N ALA A 46 7.84 27.74 3.56
CA ALA A 46 8.36 28.98 4.11
C ALA A 46 7.99 29.11 5.59
N LEU A 47 8.99 29.36 6.45
CA LEU A 47 8.79 29.65 7.87
C LEU A 47 9.14 31.11 8.17
N LYS A 48 8.19 31.89 8.70
CA LYS A 48 8.41 33.27 9.16
C LYS A 48 8.24 33.34 10.65
N PHE A 49 9.32 33.71 11.34
CA PHE A 49 9.28 34.02 12.76
C PHE A 49 9.34 35.53 12.95
N THR A 50 8.25 36.08 13.49
CA THR A 50 8.14 37.51 13.80
C THR A 50 8.35 37.71 15.29
N THR A 51 9.23 38.64 15.68
CA THR A 51 9.51 38.97 17.09
C THR A 51 9.41 40.46 17.34
N SER A 52 9.15 40.86 18.59
CA SER A 52 9.36 42.23 19.05
C SER A 52 10.75 42.41 19.65
N ALA A 53 11.26 43.65 19.66
CA ALA A 53 12.54 44.01 20.26
C ALA A 53 12.56 43.89 21.82
N VAL A 54 11.48 43.41 22.42
CA VAL A 54 11.26 43.42 23.87
C VAL A 54 11.09 41.98 24.36
N GLY A 55 12.11 41.46 25.05
CA GLY A 55 12.09 40.17 25.75
C GLY A 55 13.17 39.19 25.27
N ASN A 56 13.62 38.32 26.18
CA ASN A 56 14.69 37.33 25.98
C ASN A 56 14.17 35.89 26.06
N ARG A 57 13.01 35.62 25.45
CA ARG A 57 12.37 34.29 25.48
C ARG A 57 13.16 33.30 24.63
N ALA A 58 13.15 32.03 25.04
CA ALA A 58 13.67 30.95 24.21
C ALA A 58 12.94 30.96 22.85
N GLY A 59 13.71 30.89 21.75
CA GLY A 59 13.17 30.85 20.40
C GLY A 59 12.54 29.50 20.06
N PHE A 60 12.50 29.16 18.78
CA PHE A 60 12.02 27.84 18.33
C PHE A 60 13.19 27.00 17.78
N ARG A 61 13.05 25.69 17.89
CA ARG A 61 13.85 24.71 17.16
C ARG A 61 12.87 23.88 16.34
N ALA A 62 13.08 23.85 15.04
CA ALA A 62 12.33 22.99 14.13
C ALA A 62 13.27 21.94 13.54
N THR A 63 12.74 20.74 13.33
CA THR A 63 13.36 19.67 12.56
C THR A 63 12.39 19.33 11.45
N TYR A 64 12.90 19.13 10.24
CA TYR A 64 12.09 18.67 9.12
C TYR A 64 12.55 17.28 8.71
N THR A 65 11.64 16.53 8.09
CA THR A 65 11.91 15.27 7.42
C THR A 65 11.06 15.26 6.15
N THR A 66 11.56 14.61 5.11
CA THR A 66 10.80 14.35 3.90
C THR A 66 9.91 13.15 4.12
N GLY A 67 8.73 13.20 3.49
CA GLY A 67 7.75 12.14 3.55
C GLY A 67 7.46 11.59 2.17
N CYS A 68 7.28 10.27 2.09
CA CYS A 68 6.82 9.61 0.88
C CYS A 68 5.30 9.58 0.84
N SER A 69 4.76 9.51 -0.39
CA SER A 69 3.31 9.47 -0.61
C SER A 69 2.68 8.21 0.00
N LEU A 70 1.52 8.36 0.65
CA LEU A 70 0.79 7.21 1.17
C LEU A 70 0.28 6.33 0.01
N LEU A 71 0.58 5.05 0.09
CA LEU A 71 0.15 4.05 -0.90
C LEU A 71 -1.23 3.51 -0.52
N SER A 72 -2.20 3.62 -1.42
CA SER A 72 -3.54 3.06 -1.23
C SER A 72 -4.13 2.62 -2.57
N ASP A 73 -4.53 1.35 -2.65
CA ASP A 73 -5.23 0.77 -3.79
C ASP A 73 -6.12 -0.39 -3.32
N GLN A 74 -7.11 -0.81 -4.12
CA GLN A 74 -7.96 -1.96 -3.81
C GLN A 74 -7.31 -3.31 -4.16
N SER A 75 -6.24 -3.30 -4.94
CA SER A 75 -5.53 -4.49 -5.43
C SER A 75 -4.39 -4.96 -4.53
N TYR A 76 -3.95 -4.14 -3.56
CA TYR A 76 -2.88 -4.50 -2.62
C TYR A 76 -3.14 -3.99 -1.20
N THR A 77 -2.37 -4.52 -0.25
CA THR A 77 -2.28 -4.03 1.12
C THR A 77 -0.85 -3.60 1.43
N VAL A 78 -0.71 -2.64 2.34
CA VAL A 78 0.57 -2.07 2.76
C VAL A 78 0.76 -2.35 4.24
N THR A 79 1.91 -2.93 4.61
CA THR A 79 2.24 -3.30 5.99
C THR A 79 3.58 -2.68 6.41
N PRO A 80 3.69 -2.05 7.60
CA PRO A 80 2.60 -1.73 8.52
C PRO A 80 1.71 -0.60 7.98
N SER A 81 0.44 -0.59 8.39
CA SER A 81 -0.46 0.55 8.13
C SER A 81 0.06 1.78 8.88
N ARG A 82 0.41 2.84 8.13
CA ARG A 82 0.90 4.11 8.67
C ARG A 82 0.03 5.26 8.19
N THR A 83 -0.07 6.31 9.01
CA THR A 83 -0.72 7.59 8.64
C THR A 83 0.27 8.57 8.00
N SER A 84 1.57 8.29 8.06
CA SER A 84 2.67 9.04 7.45
C SER A 84 3.86 8.11 7.25
N ILE A 85 4.53 8.24 6.10
CA ILE A 85 5.74 7.48 5.75
C ILE A 85 6.85 8.50 5.56
N ILE A 86 7.90 8.43 6.38
CA ILE A 86 9.02 9.39 6.39
C ILE A 86 10.33 8.71 6.02
N ASP A 87 11.36 9.51 5.74
CA ASP A 87 12.71 9.02 5.44
C ASP A 87 13.15 7.87 6.37
N GLY A 88 13.65 6.80 5.76
CA GLY A 88 14.09 5.57 6.44
C GLY A 88 12.98 4.56 6.77
N ASP A 89 11.71 4.92 6.61
CA ASP A 89 10.61 3.98 6.78
C ASP A 89 10.59 2.93 5.67
N ILE A 90 10.34 1.68 6.06
CA ILE A 90 10.13 0.57 5.12
C ILE A 90 8.66 0.15 5.18
N VAL A 91 8.04 0.06 4.00
CA VAL A 91 6.69 -0.46 3.82
C VAL A 91 6.71 -1.66 2.88
N ILE A 92 5.90 -2.67 3.21
CA ILE A 92 5.78 -3.92 2.46
C ILE A 92 4.44 -3.91 1.74
N VAL A 93 4.49 -3.99 0.41
CA VAL A 93 3.32 -4.10 -0.45
C VAL A 93 3.05 -5.59 -0.73
N ASN A 94 1.81 -6.01 -0.54
CA ASN A 94 1.34 -7.36 -0.83
C ASN A 94 0.10 -7.28 -1.73
N CYS A 95 0.10 -7.93 -2.90
CA CYS A 95 -1.13 -8.02 -3.69
C CYS A 95 -2.22 -8.78 -2.93
N ASN A 96 -3.45 -8.32 -3.07
CA ASN A 96 -4.61 -8.98 -2.48
C ASN A 96 -4.87 -10.34 -3.14
N THR A 97 -5.62 -11.20 -2.47
CA THR A 97 -5.98 -12.53 -3.01
C THR A 97 -6.59 -12.40 -4.41
N GLY A 98 -6.04 -13.16 -5.36
CA GLY A 98 -6.48 -13.13 -6.77
C GLY A 98 -5.78 -12.07 -7.63
N TYR A 99 -4.85 -11.29 -7.06
CA TYR A 99 -3.99 -10.35 -7.76
C TYR A 99 -2.53 -10.81 -7.73
N THR A 100 -1.77 -10.39 -8.73
CA THR A 100 -0.35 -10.67 -8.87
C THR A 100 0.42 -9.43 -9.29
N PHE A 101 1.68 -9.35 -8.89
CA PHE A 101 2.56 -8.28 -9.31
C PHE A 101 2.81 -8.32 -10.81
N GLN A 102 2.79 -7.16 -11.44
CA GLN A 102 3.25 -6.99 -12.81
C GLN A 102 4.77 -6.81 -12.86
N ALA A 103 5.34 -6.90 -14.06
CA ALA A 103 6.73 -6.56 -14.28
C ALA A 103 7.03 -5.14 -13.74
N PRO A 104 8.18 -4.93 -13.08
CA PRO A 104 9.32 -5.85 -12.96
C PRO A 104 9.23 -6.85 -11.79
N TYR A 105 8.18 -6.84 -10.98
CA TYR A 105 8.07 -7.64 -9.75
C TYR A 105 7.27 -8.94 -9.92
N ALA A 106 7.07 -9.39 -11.16
CA ALA A 106 6.24 -10.56 -11.45
C ALA A 106 6.80 -11.82 -10.77
N GLY A 107 5.94 -12.54 -10.05
CA GLY A 107 6.30 -13.74 -9.30
C GLY A 107 6.81 -13.49 -7.87
N GLU A 108 7.03 -12.24 -7.47
CA GLU A 108 7.38 -11.90 -6.09
C GLU A 108 6.20 -12.14 -5.14
N ALA A 109 6.51 -12.51 -3.90
CA ALA A 109 5.49 -12.65 -2.86
C ALA A 109 5.08 -11.30 -2.27
N HIS A 110 6.04 -10.38 -2.12
CA HIS A 110 5.87 -9.04 -1.59
C HIS A 110 6.98 -8.12 -2.10
N VAL A 111 6.74 -6.81 -2.09
CA VAL A 111 7.73 -5.80 -2.48
C VAL A 111 7.96 -4.85 -1.32
N ALA A 112 9.19 -4.78 -0.82
CA ALA A 112 9.60 -3.81 0.19
C ALA A 112 10.10 -2.53 -0.47
N LEU A 113 9.51 -1.40 -0.07
CA LEU A 113 9.84 -0.05 -0.48
C LEU A 113 10.36 0.74 0.73
N THR A 114 11.48 1.44 0.53
CA THR A 114 12.12 2.29 1.54
C THR A 114 11.91 3.74 1.14
N CYS A 115 11.40 4.56 2.05
CA CYS A 115 11.30 5.99 1.82
C CYS A 115 12.68 6.65 1.90
N GLN A 116 13.05 7.41 0.87
CA GLN A 116 14.35 8.05 0.74
C GLN A 116 14.30 9.54 1.16
N PRO A 117 15.47 10.16 1.42
CA PRO A 117 15.54 11.56 1.85
C PRO A 117 15.00 12.57 0.84
N ASP A 118 14.85 12.21 -0.43
CA ASP A 118 14.24 13.04 -1.47
C ASP A 118 12.71 12.98 -1.49
N GLY A 119 12.09 12.15 -0.62
CA GLY A 119 10.65 11.97 -0.56
C GLY A 119 10.10 10.97 -1.58
N GLU A 120 10.98 10.25 -2.28
CA GLU A 120 10.60 9.15 -3.16
C GLU A 120 10.90 7.78 -2.54
N TYR A 121 10.29 6.74 -3.09
CA TYR A 121 10.62 5.37 -2.72
C TYR A 121 11.87 4.91 -3.48
N ASP A 122 12.70 4.09 -2.83
CA ASP A 122 13.91 3.48 -3.41
C ASP A 122 13.66 2.65 -4.69
N LYS A 123 12.41 2.25 -4.91
CA LYS A 123 11.97 1.51 -6.09
C LYS A 123 10.60 2.01 -6.53
N THR A 124 10.27 1.73 -7.79
CA THR A 124 8.94 2.03 -8.34
C THR A 124 7.86 1.27 -7.58
N VAL A 125 6.79 1.97 -7.21
CA VAL A 125 5.61 1.36 -6.57
C VAL A 125 5.06 0.26 -7.49
N PRO A 126 4.88 -0.98 -6.97
CA PRO A 126 4.44 -2.09 -7.79
C PRO A 126 2.97 -1.95 -8.20
N VAL A 127 2.63 -2.49 -9.36
CA VAL A 127 1.25 -2.58 -9.84
C VAL A 127 0.76 -4.01 -9.64
N CYS A 128 -0.37 -4.17 -8.96
CA CYS A 128 -1.07 -5.44 -8.84
C CYS A 128 -2.19 -5.48 -9.89
N SER A 129 -2.26 -6.56 -10.66
CA SER A 129 -3.37 -6.82 -11.57
C SER A 129 -3.96 -8.20 -11.30
N GLN A 130 -5.19 -8.43 -11.76
CA GLN A 130 -5.86 -9.70 -11.51
C GLN A 130 -5.04 -10.84 -12.11
N ALA A 131 -4.73 -11.85 -11.31
CA ALA A 131 -3.96 -13.01 -11.74
C ALA A 131 -4.71 -13.73 -12.85
N PHE A 132 -4.02 -14.13 -13.92
CA PHE A 132 -4.62 -14.83 -15.04
C PHE A 132 -3.99 -16.21 -15.18
N CYS A 133 -4.71 -17.25 -14.74
CA CYS A 133 -4.22 -18.63 -14.78
C CYS A 133 -4.34 -19.28 -16.17
N GLY A 134 -5.00 -18.60 -17.12
CA GLY A 134 -5.23 -19.13 -18.44
C GLY A 134 -6.17 -20.33 -18.44
N LYS A 135 -6.10 -21.14 -19.51
CA LYS A 135 -7.00 -22.27 -19.73
C LYS A 135 -6.88 -23.30 -18.60
N VAL A 136 -8.02 -23.74 -18.09
CA VAL A 136 -8.11 -24.82 -17.11
C VAL A 136 -7.39 -26.09 -17.62
N PRO A 137 -6.46 -26.68 -16.87
CA PRO A 137 -5.74 -27.89 -17.28
C PRO A 137 -6.69 -29.05 -17.55
N ALA A 138 -6.44 -29.83 -18.62
CA ALA A 138 -7.16 -31.09 -18.83
C ALA A 138 -6.57 -32.19 -17.95
N ILE A 139 -7.39 -33.17 -17.60
CA ILE A 139 -6.98 -34.37 -16.84
C ILE A 139 -7.21 -35.62 -17.66
N GLU A 140 -6.45 -36.67 -17.38
CA GLU A 140 -6.69 -37.98 -17.95
C GLU A 140 -7.89 -38.65 -17.28
N ASN A 141 -8.67 -39.39 -18.07
CA ASN A 141 -9.84 -40.15 -17.58
C ASN A 141 -10.89 -39.28 -16.85
N GLY A 142 -10.97 -38.01 -17.21
CA GLY A 142 -11.98 -37.07 -16.75
C GLY A 142 -12.02 -35.84 -17.64
N TYR A 143 -12.90 -34.90 -17.30
CA TYR A 143 -13.06 -33.64 -18.03
C TYR A 143 -13.45 -32.50 -17.09
N VAL A 144 -13.22 -31.27 -17.54
CA VAL A 144 -13.68 -30.06 -16.86
C VAL A 144 -15.19 -29.97 -17.06
N GLN A 145 -15.96 -30.09 -15.99
CA GLN A 145 -17.41 -29.94 -16.02
C GLN A 145 -17.81 -28.47 -16.12
N SER A 146 -17.16 -27.62 -15.33
CA SER A 146 -17.43 -26.19 -15.31
C SER A 146 -16.24 -25.39 -14.81
N SER A 147 -16.23 -24.10 -15.14
CA SER A 147 -15.27 -23.13 -14.63
C SER A 147 -16.00 -21.81 -14.43
N THR A 148 -15.73 -21.12 -13.32
CA THR A 148 -16.29 -19.80 -13.04
C THR A 148 -15.54 -18.68 -13.75
N GLY A 149 -14.38 -18.96 -14.35
CA GLY A 149 -13.53 -17.99 -15.04
C GLY A 149 -12.06 -18.42 -15.08
N LEU A 150 -11.20 -17.56 -15.63
CA LEU A 150 -9.78 -17.84 -15.85
C LEU A 150 -8.85 -16.99 -14.95
N PHE A 151 -9.43 -16.26 -13.99
CA PHE A 151 -8.72 -15.29 -13.18
C PHE A 151 -8.62 -15.71 -11.71
N GLY A 152 -7.72 -15.05 -10.97
CA GLY A 152 -7.47 -15.33 -9.56
C GLY A 152 -8.76 -15.32 -8.73
N GLY A 153 -8.95 -16.37 -7.92
CA GLY A 153 -10.17 -16.59 -7.15
C GLY A 153 -11.27 -17.36 -7.89
N ASN A 154 -11.13 -17.62 -9.20
CA ASN A 154 -12.03 -18.52 -9.91
C ASN A 154 -11.76 -19.99 -9.57
N GLN A 155 -12.77 -20.82 -9.82
CA GLN A 155 -12.76 -22.25 -9.54
C GLN A 155 -13.11 -23.04 -10.79
N ALA A 156 -12.52 -24.22 -10.91
CA ALA A 156 -12.88 -25.20 -11.93
C ALA A 156 -13.25 -26.52 -11.26
N VAL A 157 -14.32 -27.16 -11.76
CA VAL A 157 -14.85 -28.43 -11.26
C VAL A 157 -14.65 -29.49 -12.32
N TYR A 158 -14.13 -30.63 -11.90
CA TYR A 158 -13.89 -31.80 -12.74
C TYR A 158 -14.89 -32.92 -12.47
N VAL A 159 -15.07 -33.78 -13.47
CA VAL A 159 -15.80 -35.03 -13.37
C VAL A 159 -14.93 -36.14 -13.97
N CYS A 160 -14.83 -37.27 -13.26
CA CYS A 160 -14.17 -38.45 -13.81
C CYS A 160 -15.07 -39.15 -14.83
N ASN A 161 -14.45 -39.73 -15.86
CA ASN A 161 -15.15 -40.50 -16.88
C ASN A 161 -15.80 -41.75 -16.25
N PRO A 162 -16.85 -42.31 -16.87
CA PRO A 162 -17.45 -43.56 -16.41
C PRO A 162 -16.40 -44.67 -16.23
N GLY A 163 -16.40 -45.33 -15.08
CA GLY A 163 -15.40 -46.35 -14.73
C GLY A 163 -14.21 -45.84 -13.92
N PHE A 164 -14.11 -44.53 -13.68
CA PHE A 164 -13.03 -43.90 -12.91
C PHE A 164 -13.58 -43.09 -11.73
N THR A 165 -12.78 -42.99 -10.67
CA THR A 165 -13.08 -42.19 -9.48
C THR A 165 -11.84 -41.44 -8.99
N PRO A 166 -12.00 -40.29 -8.32
CA PRO A 166 -10.89 -39.64 -7.64
C PRO A 166 -10.39 -40.52 -6.49
N PRO A 167 -9.09 -40.44 -6.12
CA PRO A 167 -8.58 -41.06 -4.90
C PRO A 167 -9.35 -40.56 -3.67
N THR A 168 -9.57 -41.44 -2.69
CA THR A 168 -10.31 -41.12 -1.47
C THR A 168 -9.76 -39.87 -0.79
N GLY A 169 -10.62 -38.88 -0.55
CA GLY A 169 -10.25 -37.61 0.10
C GLY A 169 -9.74 -36.52 -0.86
N THR A 170 -9.72 -36.77 -2.17
CA THR A 170 -9.30 -35.77 -3.17
C THR A 170 -10.48 -34.92 -3.64
N SER A 171 -10.31 -33.60 -3.65
CA SER A 171 -11.26 -32.66 -4.25
C SER A 171 -11.19 -32.71 -5.78
N LEU A 172 -12.35 -32.71 -6.45
CA LEU A 172 -12.44 -32.49 -7.89
C LEU A 172 -12.56 -31.00 -8.26
N THR A 173 -12.38 -30.11 -7.30
CA THR A 173 -12.39 -28.65 -7.50
C THR A 173 -11.01 -28.10 -7.29
N ILE A 174 -10.54 -27.27 -8.23
CA ILE A 174 -9.28 -26.52 -8.14
C ILE A 174 -9.54 -25.01 -8.21
N ASN A 175 -8.66 -24.24 -7.58
CA ASN A 175 -8.72 -22.78 -7.59
C ASN A 175 -7.62 -22.18 -8.48
N CYS A 176 -7.92 -21.06 -9.14
CA CYS A 176 -6.90 -20.20 -9.75
C CYS A 176 -6.29 -19.30 -8.67
N GLN A 177 -4.99 -19.47 -8.44
CA GLN A 177 -4.26 -18.82 -7.35
C GLN A 177 -3.77 -17.42 -7.75
N GLY A 178 -3.38 -16.61 -6.76
CA GLY A 178 -2.85 -15.25 -6.98
C GLY A 178 -1.48 -15.19 -7.66
N ASN A 179 -0.80 -16.32 -7.84
CA ASN A 179 0.46 -16.43 -8.60
C ASN A 179 0.23 -16.72 -10.10
N SER A 180 -1.00 -16.56 -10.59
CA SER A 180 -1.39 -16.87 -11.97
C SER A 180 -1.20 -18.35 -12.34
N LEU A 181 -1.32 -19.25 -11.37
CA LEU A 181 -1.30 -20.70 -11.59
C LEU A 181 -2.58 -21.34 -11.05
N TRP A 182 -3.09 -22.32 -11.80
CA TRP A 182 -4.10 -23.24 -11.29
C TRP A 182 -3.47 -24.15 -10.23
N GLU A 183 -4.24 -24.47 -9.18
CA GLU A 183 -3.87 -25.57 -8.28
C GLU A 183 -3.66 -26.88 -9.04
N ALA A 184 -2.90 -27.79 -8.43
CA ALA A 184 -2.62 -29.09 -9.03
C ALA A 184 -3.94 -29.80 -9.39
N PRO A 185 -4.13 -30.20 -10.67
CA PRO A 185 -5.36 -30.85 -11.08
C PRO A 185 -5.51 -32.23 -10.43
N PRO A 186 -6.75 -32.69 -10.16
CA PRO A 186 -6.99 -33.99 -9.56
C PRO A 186 -6.68 -35.12 -10.54
N THR A 187 -6.53 -36.34 -10.01
CA THR A 187 -6.38 -37.55 -10.83
C THR A 187 -7.63 -38.41 -10.75
N CYS A 188 -7.95 -39.12 -11.83
CA CYS A 188 -9.04 -40.08 -11.92
C CYS A 188 -8.45 -41.47 -12.15
N THR A 189 -8.70 -42.39 -11.22
CA THR A 189 -8.16 -43.76 -11.25
C THR A 189 -9.29 -44.76 -11.48
N GLU A 190 -9.00 -45.89 -12.14
CA GLU A 190 -9.98 -46.93 -12.40
C GLU A 190 -10.64 -47.44 -11.11
N LEU A 191 -11.93 -47.74 -11.20
CA LEU A 191 -12.65 -48.46 -10.17
C LEU A 191 -12.07 -49.87 -10.03
N LYS A 192 -11.49 -50.17 -8.86
CA LYS A 192 -11.14 -51.56 -8.52
C LYS A 192 -12.43 -52.38 -8.47
N LYS A 193 -12.61 -53.31 -9.40
CA LYS A 193 -13.64 -54.34 -9.30
C LYS A 193 -13.32 -55.22 -8.08
N ILE A 194 -14.25 -55.27 -7.14
CA ILE A 194 -14.24 -56.19 -5.98
C ILE A 194 -14.74 -57.55 -6.46
#